data_AF-A0A3B9RSP2-F1
#
_entry.id   AF-A0A3B9RSP2-F1
#
_cell.length_a   1.000
_cell.length_b   1.000
_cell.length_c   1.000
_cell.angle_alpha   90.00
_cell.angle_beta   90.00
_cell.angle_gamma   90.00
#
_symmetry.space_group_name_H-M   'P 1'
#
loop_
_entity.id
_entity.type
_entity.pdbx_description
1 polymer ?
#
loop_
_entity_poly.entity_id
_entity_poly.type
_entity_poly.pdbx_seq_one_letter_code
_entity_poly.pdbx_strand_id
1 'polypeptide(L)'
;MNAKILTSLCVSTIPFIEDMHRNSLYHKKEYAVVYEEERKINALAYIALIHKSLTQKPAFQTYIYKYTALIDFAAIKECGRPVFNFDYLALKNGPVPKQLYDNKEEYLKTQPFKDKILLKKDENRIIYEPTGEPDLEYFSDYEIELIEKIVEKHAEKYITTGVICNVTHKEILAWQKAWENRENKKRVPINPLETFPGILSKKALDRTPVEEVAVRYFLNR
;
A
#
# COMPACT_ATOMS: atom_id res chain seq x y z
N MET A 1 -0.24 -67.56 11.90
CA MET A 1 1.01 -67.41 12.69
C MET A 1 2.14 -67.05 11.74
N ASN A 2 2.48 -65.76 11.67
CA ASN A 2 3.72 -65.13 12.19
C ASN A 2 4.92 -65.30 11.24
N ALA A 3 5.25 -64.26 10.45
CA ALA A 3 6.23 -63.19 10.71
C ALA A 3 7.65 -63.62 10.23
N LYS A 4 8.40 -62.84 9.46
CA LYS A 4 8.86 -61.47 9.73
C LYS A 4 9.15 -60.69 8.45
N ILE A 5 8.75 -59.42 8.51
CA ILE A 5 8.95 -58.36 7.53
C ILE A 5 10.30 -57.67 7.78
N LEU A 6 10.84 -57.24 6.65
CA LEU A 6 11.95 -56.35 6.35
C LEU A 6 12.20 -55.20 7.34
N THR A 7 13.48 -55.07 7.67
CA THR A 7 14.28 -53.84 7.84
C THR A 7 13.58 -52.57 8.37
N SER A 8 13.92 -52.27 9.62
CA SER A 8 14.06 -50.91 10.15
C SER A 8 14.91 -50.05 9.23
N LEU A 9 14.34 -48.98 8.68
CA LEU A 9 15.08 -47.80 8.27
C LEU A 9 14.40 -46.59 8.92
N CYS A 10 15.09 -46.10 9.94
CA CYS A 10 14.87 -44.84 10.60
C CYS A 10 14.99 -43.71 9.56
N VAL A 11 13.89 -43.08 9.17
CA VAL A 11 13.95 -41.80 8.45
C VAL A 11 14.08 -40.71 9.50
N SER A 12 15.27 -40.56 10.06
CA SER A 12 15.66 -39.31 10.70
C SER A 12 15.82 -38.28 9.59
N THR A 13 14.88 -37.33 9.49
CA THR A 13 15.02 -36.16 8.64
C THR A 13 16.35 -35.50 8.94
N ILE A 14 17.20 -35.41 7.92
CA ILE A 14 18.57 -34.89 8.03
C ILE A 14 18.47 -33.40 8.38
N PRO A 15 18.95 -32.95 9.56
CA PRO A 15 18.85 -31.55 10.01
C PRO A 15 19.39 -30.53 9.00
N PHE A 16 20.35 -30.95 8.17
CA PHE A 16 20.99 -30.16 7.12
C PHE A 16 20.03 -29.71 5.99
N ILE A 17 19.08 -30.56 5.60
CA ILE A 17 18.12 -30.23 4.52
C ILE A 17 17.08 -29.22 5.02
N GLU A 18 16.62 -29.37 6.26
CA GLU A 18 15.69 -28.40 6.86
C GLU A 18 16.33 -27.01 7.04
N ASP A 19 17.61 -26.94 7.39
CA ASP A 19 18.34 -25.67 7.52
C ASP A 19 18.59 -24.98 6.18
N MET A 20 18.89 -25.73 5.11
CA MET A 20 19.00 -25.17 3.76
C MET A 20 17.66 -24.63 3.25
N HIS A 21 16.56 -25.36 3.45
CA HIS A 21 15.23 -24.88 3.08
C HIS A 21 14.80 -23.66 3.91
N ARG A 22 15.08 -23.65 5.22
CA ARG A 22 14.87 -22.47 6.06
C ARG A 22 15.65 -21.27 5.51
N ASN A 23 16.96 -21.40 5.30
CA ASN A 23 17.80 -20.30 4.82
C ASN A 23 17.36 -19.77 3.45
N SER A 24 16.96 -20.64 2.52
CA SER A 24 16.39 -20.24 1.23
C SER A 24 15.07 -19.49 1.37
N LEU A 25 14.17 -19.93 2.25
CA LEU A 25 12.91 -19.26 2.53
C LEU A 25 13.11 -17.91 3.23
N TYR A 26 14.04 -17.83 4.18
CA TYR A 26 14.41 -16.57 4.84
C TYR A 26 14.96 -15.57 3.84
N HIS A 27 15.89 -15.98 2.98
CA HIS A 27 16.45 -15.16 1.92
C HIS A 27 15.35 -14.67 0.96
N LYS A 28 14.48 -15.56 0.48
CA LYS A 28 13.37 -15.16 -0.40
C LYS A 28 12.42 -14.15 0.27
N LYS A 29 12.16 -14.29 1.56
CA LYS A 29 11.33 -13.37 2.33
C LYS A 29 12.00 -12.00 2.50
N GLU A 30 13.29 -11.97 2.79
CA GLU A 30 14.06 -10.73 2.93
C GLU A 30 14.10 -9.94 1.62
N TYR A 31 14.36 -10.62 0.49
CA TYR A 31 14.37 -9.98 -0.84
C TYR A 31 13.00 -9.43 -1.23
N ALA A 32 11.92 -10.16 -0.93
CA ALA A 32 10.57 -9.67 -1.18
C ALA A 32 10.25 -8.41 -0.38
N VAL A 33 10.71 -8.33 0.88
CA VAL A 33 10.52 -7.13 1.72
C VAL A 33 11.31 -5.95 1.17
N VAL A 34 12.57 -6.15 0.77
CA VAL A 34 13.39 -5.08 0.16
C VAL A 34 12.73 -4.57 -1.11
N TYR A 35 12.31 -5.48 -2.00
CA TYR A 35 11.62 -5.13 -3.24
C TYR A 35 10.34 -4.31 -3.00
N GLU A 36 9.50 -4.70 -2.03
CA GLU A 36 8.27 -3.95 -1.71
C GLU A 36 8.55 -2.53 -1.20
N GLU A 37 9.59 -2.36 -0.37
CA GLU A 37 9.96 -1.04 0.13
C GLU A 37 10.54 -0.16 -0.98
N GLU A 38 11.44 -0.68 -1.82
CA GLU A 38 11.97 0.04 -2.99
C GLU A 38 10.86 0.46 -3.95
N ARG A 39 9.91 -0.44 -4.22
CA ARG A 39 8.72 -0.16 -5.03
C ARG A 39 7.90 0.99 -4.46
N LYS A 40 7.63 1.00 -3.14
CA LYS A 40 6.91 2.11 -2.49
C LYS A 40 7.68 3.43 -2.60
N ILE A 41 9.00 3.41 -2.44
CA ILE A 41 9.83 4.62 -2.56
C ILE A 41 9.75 5.19 -3.98
N ASN A 42 9.88 4.34 -5.00
CA ASN A 42 9.75 4.76 -6.40
C ASN A 42 8.34 5.31 -6.70
N ALA A 43 7.29 4.71 -6.15
CA ALA A 43 5.93 5.22 -6.27
C ALA A 43 5.79 6.63 -5.68
N LEU A 44 6.28 6.84 -4.45
CA LEU A 44 6.22 8.13 -3.78
C LEU A 44 6.99 9.21 -4.54
N ALA A 45 8.16 8.85 -5.10
CA ALA A 45 8.99 9.75 -5.90
C ALA A 45 8.28 10.11 -7.21
N TYR A 46 7.66 9.13 -7.88
CA TYR A 46 6.94 9.36 -9.12
C TYR A 46 5.72 10.25 -8.94
N ILE A 47 4.90 9.96 -7.92
CA ILE A 47 3.74 10.79 -7.56
C ILE A 47 4.19 12.24 -7.24
N ALA A 48 5.26 12.42 -6.47
CA ALA A 48 5.77 13.73 -6.12
C ALA A 48 6.29 14.49 -7.36
N LEU A 49 6.93 13.79 -8.29
CA LEU A 49 7.44 14.33 -9.55
C LEU A 49 6.29 14.81 -10.46
N ILE A 50 5.27 13.98 -10.68
CA ILE A 50 4.08 14.33 -11.48
C ILE A 50 3.36 15.52 -10.84
N HIS A 51 3.14 15.49 -9.53
CA HIS A 51 2.49 16.61 -8.84
C HIS A 51 3.26 17.93 -9.04
N LYS A 52 4.58 17.89 -8.89
CA LYS A 52 5.44 19.06 -9.05
C LYS A 52 5.44 19.56 -10.50
N SER A 53 5.49 18.68 -11.49
CA SER A 53 5.47 19.07 -12.91
C SER A 53 4.15 19.74 -13.30
N LEU A 54 3.01 19.24 -12.80
CA LEU A 54 1.69 19.78 -13.13
C LEU A 54 1.37 21.07 -12.37
N THR A 55 1.71 21.13 -11.08
CA THR A 55 1.30 22.26 -10.21
C THR A 55 2.35 23.36 -10.09
N GLN A 56 3.60 23.08 -10.46
CA GLN A 56 4.77 23.90 -10.16
C GLN A 56 4.97 24.16 -8.66
N LYS A 57 4.44 23.27 -7.80
CA LYS A 57 4.49 23.34 -6.34
C LYS A 57 4.99 22.02 -5.75
N PRO A 58 5.62 22.05 -4.56
CA PRO A 58 6.01 20.82 -3.89
C PRO A 58 4.78 20.01 -3.45
N ALA A 59 4.91 18.68 -3.51
CA ALA A 59 3.90 17.78 -2.97
C ALA A 59 3.97 17.74 -1.44
N PHE A 60 3.00 18.37 -0.78
CA PHE A 60 2.83 18.22 0.66
C PHE A 60 2.36 16.80 1.02
N GLN A 61 2.70 16.36 2.22
CA GLN A 61 2.32 15.06 2.80
C GLN A 61 0.84 14.72 2.60
N THR A 62 -0.06 15.68 2.75
CA THR A 62 -1.50 15.44 2.53
C THR A 62 -1.78 14.98 1.10
N TYR A 63 -1.17 15.59 0.08
CA TYR A 63 -1.33 15.16 -1.31
C TYR A 63 -0.83 13.74 -1.51
N ILE A 64 0.39 13.43 -1.04
CA ILE A 64 0.97 12.09 -1.11
C ILE A 64 0.04 11.04 -0.49
N TYR A 65 -0.50 11.31 0.69
CA TYR A 65 -1.42 10.38 1.38
C TYR A 65 -2.72 10.19 0.62
N LYS A 66 -3.22 11.23 -0.05
CA LYS A 66 -4.48 11.14 -0.80
C LYS A 66 -4.29 10.46 -2.14
N TYR A 67 -3.23 10.77 -2.87
CA TYR A 67 -2.91 10.09 -4.13
C TYR A 67 -2.71 8.60 -3.90
N THR A 68 -1.84 8.22 -2.96
CA THR A 68 -1.60 6.80 -2.66
C THR A 68 -2.89 6.06 -2.31
N ALA A 69 -3.74 6.62 -1.45
CA ALA A 69 -5.03 6.01 -1.14
C ALA A 69 -5.94 5.92 -2.36
N LEU A 70 -6.12 7.00 -3.14
CA LEU A 70 -6.98 6.99 -4.33
C LEU A 70 -6.51 5.95 -5.36
N ILE A 71 -5.21 5.83 -5.57
CA ILE A 71 -4.60 4.85 -6.49
C ILE A 71 -4.86 3.42 -5.99
N ASP A 72 -4.52 3.11 -4.74
CA ASP A 72 -4.71 1.76 -4.20
C ASP A 72 -6.18 1.35 -4.19
N PHE A 73 -7.09 2.23 -3.77
CA PHE A 73 -8.52 1.93 -3.74
C PHE A 73 -9.16 1.87 -5.13
N ALA A 74 -8.65 2.61 -6.11
CA ALA A 74 -9.04 2.47 -7.50
C ALA A 74 -8.60 1.10 -8.05
N ALA A 75 -7.34 0.71 -7.85
CA ALA A 75 -6.82 -0.59 -8.28
C ALA A 75 -7.57 -1.76 -7.62
N ILE A 76 -7.84 -1.67 -6.31
CA ILE A 76 -8.64 -2.68 -5.62
C ILE A 76 -10.02 -2.81 -6.27
N LYS A 77 -10.67 -1.71 -6.62
CA LYS A 77 -11.98 -1.74 -7.28
C LYS A 77 -11.92 -2.31 -8.70
N GLU A 78 -10.84 -2.07 -9.43
CA GLU A 78 -10.69 -2.47 -10.83
C GLU A 78 -10.21 -3.93 -10.97
N CYS A 79 -9.22 -4.37 -10.18
CA CYS A 79 -8.57 -5.68 -10.32
C CYS A 79 -8.47 -6.48 -9.01
N GLY A 80 -8.91 -5.93 -7.88
CA GLY A 80 -8.92 -6.61 -6.59
C GLY A 80 -7.59 -6.55 -5.85
N ARG A 81 -6.60 -5.79 -6.34
CA ARG A 81 -5.28 -5.65 -5.72
C ARG A 81 -4.88 -4.18 -5.63
N PRO A 82 -4.21 -3.75 -4.54
CA PRO A 82 -3.64 -2.42 -4.45
C PRO A 82 -2.39 -2.29 -5.33
N VAL A 83 -2.01 -1.07 -5.69
CA VAL A 83 -0.75 -0.80 -6.38
C VAL A 83 0.40 -0.87 -5.37
N PHE A 84 0.33 -0.14 -4.26
CA PHE A 84 1.46 0.06 -3.34
C PHE A 84 1.45 -0.83 -2.10
N ASN A 85 0.35 -1.53 -1.87
CA ASN A 85 0.17 -2.45 -0.74
C ASN A 85 0.28 -1.77 0.64
N PHE A 86 -0.07 -0.49 0.76
CA PHE A 86 -0.10 0.17 2.07
C PHE A 86 -1.25 -0.35 2.95
N ASP A 87 -1.00 -0.43 4.26
CA ASP A 87 -2.08 -0.45 5.24
C ASP A 87 -2.55 0.98 5.48
N TYR A 88 -3.86 1.20 5.58
CA TYR A 88 -4.44 2.53 5.75
C TYR A 88 -5.14 2.70 7.10
N LEU A 89 -5.02 3.92 7.65
CA LEU A 89 -5.81 4.38 8.78
C LEU A 89 -6.84 5.41 8.33
N ALA A 90 -8.06 5.30 8.86
CA ALA A 90 -9.10 6.29 8.73
C ALA A 90 -8.90 7.38 9.79
N LEU A 91 -8.62 8.61 9.35
CA LEU A 91 -8.55 9.82 10.18
C LEU A 91 -9.57 10.86 9.70
N LYS A 92 -9.78 11.92 10.51
CA LYS A 92 -10.74 13.00 10.23
C LYS A 92 -10.58 13.61 8.85
N ASN A 93 -9.34 13.79 8.42
CA ASN A 93 -9.02 14.38 7.12
C ASN A 93 -8.86 13.31 6.02
N GLY A 94 -9.43 12.12 6.17
CA GLY A 94 -9.42 11.05 5.18
C GLY A 94 -8.42 9.93 5.49
N PRO A 95 -8.21 8.99 4.55
CA PRO A 95 -7.27 7.89 4.73
C PRO A 95 -5.82 8.38 4.75
N VAL A 96 -4.97 7.70 5.50
CA VAL A 96 -3.51 7.91 5.50
C VAL A 96 -2.81 6.54 5.46
N PRO A 97 -1.73 6.38 4.67
CA PRO A 97 -0.90 5.18 4.72
C PRO A 97 -0.22 5.10 6.11
N LYS A 98 -0.52 4.03 6.85
CA LYS A 98 -0.14 3.85 8.25
C LYS A 98 1.36 3.97 8.45
N GLN A 99 2.14 3.27 7.64
CA GLN A 99 3.60 3.25 7.70
C GLN A 99 4.18 4.66 7.59
N LEU A 100 3.76 5.45 6.59
CA LEU A 100 4.25 6.81 6.43
C LEU A 100 3.76 7.74 7.56
N TYR A 101 2.50 7.58 7.99
CA TYR A 101 1.91 8.43 9.01
C TYR A 101 2.54 8.24 10.39
N ASP A 102 2.76 6.98 10.80
CA ASP A 102 3.32 6.65 12.11
C ASP A 102 4.82 7.02 12.17
N ASN A 103 5.57 6.85 11.08
CA ASN A 103 7.02 7.05 11.04
C ASN A 103 7.46 8.46 10.56
N LYS A 104 6.54 9.38 10.25
CA LYS A 104 6.85 10.69 9.63
C LYS A 104 7.94 11.51 10.33
N GLU A 105 7.95 11.53 11.66
CA GLU A 105 8.95 12.30 12.44
C GLU A 105 10.32 11.64 12.42
N GLU A 106 10.35 10.31 12.38
CA GLU A 106 11.59 9.54 12.23
C GLU A 106 12.14 9.71 10.82
N TYR A 107 11.30 9.57 9.79
CA TYR A 107 11.71 9.72 8.38
C TYR A 107 12.23 11.12 8.07
N LEU A 108 11.68 12.17 8.70
CA LEU A 108 12.24 13.52 8.62
C LEU A 108 13.67 13.62 9.18
N LYS A 109 14.02 12.80 10.17
CA LYS A 109 15.36 12.80 10.80
C LYS A 109 16.34 11.92 10.04
N THR A 110 15.92 10.70 9.71
CA THR A 110 16.80 9.67 9.14
C THR A 110 16.88 9.75 7.61
N GLN A 111 15.91 10.40 6.96
CA GLN A 111 15.83 10.57 5.50
C GLN A 111 16.07 9.23 4.77
N PRO A 112 15.27 8.18 5.07
CA PRO A 112 15.53 6.82 4.58
C PRO A 112 15.41 6.70 3.06
N PHE A 113 14.79 7.69 2.41
CA PHE A 113 14.48 7.69 0.99
C PHE A 113 15.26 8.77 0.21
N LYS A 114 16.29 9.38 0.82
CA LYS A 114 16.97 10.60 0.34
C LYS A 114 17.44 10.56 -1.12
N ASP A 115 17.77 9.37 -1.62
CA ASP A 115 18.28 9.17 -2.97
C ASP A 115 17.20 9.39 -4.05
N LYS A 116 15.92 9.30 -3.66
CA LYS A 116 14.76 9.57 -4.53
C LYS A 116 13.89 10.72 -4.03
N ILE A 117 13.74 10.85 -2.71
CA ILE A 117 12.89 11.84 -2.06
C ILE A 117 13.59 12.43 -0.85
N LEU A 118 13.72 13.76 -0.81
CA LEU A 118 14.12 14.50 0.37
C LEU A 118 12.88 15.01 1.11
N LEU A 119 12.73 14.62 2.38
CA LEU A 119 11.64 15.11 3.23
C LEU A 119 12.05 16.42 3.90
N LYS A 120 11.28 17.49 3.68
CA LYS A 120 11.52 18.80 4.30
C LYS A 120 10.36 19.16 5.22
N LYS A 121 10.68 19.82 6.34
CA LYS A 121 9.67 20.42 7.22
C LYS A 121 9.52 21.89 6.85
N ASP A 122 8.29 22.28 6.53
CA ASP A 122 7.89 23.67 6.25
C ASP A 122 6.76 24.03 7.21
N GLU A 123 7.08 24.81 8.24
CA GLU A 123 6.19 25.10 9.38
C GLU A 123 5.61 23.80 9.98
N ASN A 124 4.30 23.59 9.81
CA ASN A 124 3.54 22.43 10.28
C ASN A 124 3.28 21.40 9.18
N ARG A 125 3.98 21.48 8.05
CA ARG A 125 3.82 20.62 6.88
C ARG A 125 5.10 19.87 6.57
N ILE A 126 4.93 18.68 5.98
CA ILE A 126 6.03 17.89 5.44
C ILE A 126 5.91 17.93 3.91
N ILE A 127 7.03 18.23 3.25
CA ILE A 127 7.19 18.26 1.80
C ILE A 127 7.94 17.01 1.36
N TYR A 128 7.46 16.38 0.29
CA TYR A 128 8.14 15.31 -0.42
C TYR A 128 8.78 15.93 -1.66
N GLU A 129 10.07 16.25 -1.57
CA GLU A 129 10.83 16.84 -2.69
C GLU A 129 11.47 15.70 -3.50
N PRO A 130 11.07 15.49 -4.76
CA PRO A 130 11.74 14.50 -5.61
C PRO A 130 13.17 14.98 -5.93
N THR A 131 14.16 14.17 -5.57
CA THR A 131 15.60 14.47 -5.74
C THR A 131 16.29 13.55 -6.74
N GLY A 132 15.69 12.40 -7.06
CA GLY A 132 16.18 11.46 -8.04
C GLY A 132 15.07 10.94 -8.95
N GLU A 133 15.45 10.30 -10.05
CA GLU A 133 14.51 9.71 -11.00
C GLU A 133 13.89 8.43 -10.41
N PRO A 134 12.56 8.29 -10.38
CA PRO A 134 11.92 7.05 -9.97
C PRO A 134 12.24 5.93 -10.97
N ASP A 135 12.50 4.73 -10.45
CA ASP A 135 12.60 3.52 -11.26
C ASP A 135 11.20 2.98 -11.52
N LEU A 136 10.76 3.04 -12.79
CA LEU A 136 9.43 2.64 -13.20
C LEU A 136 9.32 1.14 -13.54
N GLU A 137 10.43 0.40 -13.59
CA GLU A 137 10.42 -1.05 -13.88
C GLU A 137 9.70 -1.87 -12.78
N TYR A 138 9.49 -1.26 -11.61
CA TYR A 138 8.69 -1.82 -10.52
C TYR A 138 7.18 -1.86 -10.78
N PHE A 139 6.70 -1.18 -11.83
CA PHE A 139 5.28 -1.02 -12.12
C PHE A 139 4.95 -1.59 -13.49
N SER A 140 3.77 -2.19 -13.60
CA SER A 140 3.21 -2.52 -14.92
C SER A 140 2.68 -1.26 -15.63
N ASP A 141 2.53 -1.33 -16.95
CA ASP A 141 1.95 -0.24 -17.75
C ASP A 141 0.61 0.24 -17.18
N TYR A 142 -0.27 -0.70 -16.80
CA TYR A 142 -1.55 -0.39 -16.14
C TYR A 142 -1.38 0.43 -14.85
N GLU A 143 -0.40 0.08 -14.03
CA GLU A 143 -0.16 0.78 -12.76
C GLU A 143 0.38 2.19 -13.00
N ILE A 144 1.27 2.36 -13.98
CA ILE A 144 1.78 3.68 -14.39
C ILE A 144 0.63 4.54 -14.88
N GLU A 145 -0.19 4.04 -15.80
CA GLU A 145 -1.37 4.76 -16.32
C GLU A 145 -2.34 5.16 -15.21
N LEU A 146 -2.58 4.26 -14.23
CA LEU A 146 -3.47 4.54 -13.11
C LEU A 146 -2.89 5.62 -12.18
N ILE A 147 -1.58 5.58 -11.90
CA ILE A 147 -0.89 6.61 -11.11
C ILE A 147 -1.05 7.97 -11.78
N GLU A 148 -0.68 8.07 -13.05
CA GLU A 148 -0.73 9.31 -13.83
C GLU A 148 -2.15 9.87 -13.88
N LYS A 149 -3.13 9.04 -14.30
CA LYS A 149 -4.54 9.43 -14.38
C LYS A 149 -5.08 10.01 -13.07
N ILE A 150 -4.76 9.38 -11.93
CA ILE A 150 -5.26 9.84 -10.63
C ILE A 150 -4.55 11.12 -10.18
N VAL A 151 -3.23 11.23 -10.37
CA VAL A 151 -2.50 12.44 -10.00
C VAL A 151 -2.91 13.60 -10.90
N GLU A 152 -2.98 13.42 -12.21
CA GLU A 152 -3.40 14.44 -13.19
C GLU A 152 -4.79 15.00 -12.88
N LYS A 153 -5.78 14.12 -12.65
CA LYS A 153 -7.15 14.49 -12.26
C LYS A 153 -7.21 15.36 -11.00
N HIS A 154 -6.21 15.26 -10.13
CA HIS A 154 -6.24 15.85 -8.79
C HIS A 154 -5.05 16.77 -8.49
N ALA A 155 -4.22 17.08 -9.49
CA ALA A 155 -3.10 18.02 -9.43
C ALA A 155 -3.37 19.29 -10.24
N GLU A 156 -4.65 19.67 -10.39
CA GLU A 156 -5.02 20.94 -11.01
C GLU A 156 -4.79 22.12 -10.07
N LYS A 157 -4.47 23.30 -10.62
CA LYS A 157 -4.03 24.50 -9.87
C LYS A 157 -4.98 24.95 -8.74
N TYR A 158 -6.28 24.67 -8.87
CA TYR A 158 -7.31 25.04 -7.89
C TYR A 158 -7.62 23.94 -6.86
N ILE A 159 -7.08 22.73 -7.03
CA ILE A 159 -7.27 21.65 -6.07
C ILE A 159 -6.38 21.93 -4.86
N THR A 160 -7.03 22.19 -3.72
CA THR A 160 -6.35 22.35 -2.44
C THR A 160 -6.32 21.03 -1.67
N THR A 161 -5.52 20.98 -0.60
CA THR A 161 -5.50 19.83 0.32
C THR A 161 -6.87 19.54 0.92
N GLY A 162 -7.71 20.58 1.17
CA GLY A 162 -9.08 20.40 1.63
C GLY A 162 -9.98 19.75 0.57
N VAL A 163 -9.83 20.16 -0.69
CA VAL A 163 -10.59 19.58 -1.82
C VAL A 163 -10.26 18.10 -1.99
N ILE A 164 -8.98 17.73 -2.04
CA ILE A 164 -8.60 16.33 -2.21
C ILE A 164 -8.97 15.46 -0.98
N CYS A 165 -8.98 16.03 0.23
CA CYS A 165 -9.55 15.33 1.39
C CYS A 165 -11.04 15.00 1.17
N ASN A 166 -11.84 15.97 0.72
CA ASN A 166 -13.25 15.76 0.42
C ASN A 166 -13.46 14.74 -0.71
N VAL A 167 -12.58 14.69 -1.71
CA VAL A 167 -12.59 13.63 -2.73
C VAL A 167 -12.42 12.26 -2.08
N THR A 168 -11.39 12.08 -1.24
CA THR A 168 -11.18 10.79 -0.56
C THR A 168 -12.33 10.40 0.37
N HIS A 169 -13.00 11.37 0.99
CA HIS A 169 -14.19 11.13 1.81
C HIS A 169 -15.37 10.61 0.98
N LYS A 170 -15.47 11.01 -0.29
CA LYS A 170 -16.57 10.63 -1.19
C LYS A 170 -16.27 9.35 -1.96
N GLU A 171 -15.05 9.19 -2.44
CA GLU A 171 -14.70 8.11 -3.39
C GLU A 171 -14.29 6.81 -2.69
N ILE A 172 -13.82 6.84 -1.44
CA ILE A 172 -13.28 5.66 -0.75
C ILE A 172 -14.29 5.12 0.27
N LEU A 173 -15.13 4.17 -0.16
CA LEU A 173 -16.15 3.54 0.69
C LEU A 173 -15.56 2.86 1.93
N ALA A 174 -14.41 2.20 1.79
CA ALA A 174 -13.73 1.57 2.93
C ALA A 174 -13.35 2.58 4.03
N TRP A 175 -12.95 3.80 3.64
CA TRP A 175 -12.69 4.88 4.60
C TRP A 175 -13.99 5.34 5.26
N GLN A 176 -15.09 5.49 4.49
CA GLN A 176 -16.39 5.89 5.03
C GLN A 176 -16.85 4.89 6.10
N LYS A 177 -16.80 3.59 5.80
CA LYS A 177 -17.18 2.53 6.74
C LYS A 177 -16.33 2.51 7.99
N ALA A 178 -15.01 2.55 7.83
CA ALA A 178 -14.10 2.61 8.97
C ALA A 178 -14.36 3.87 9.82
N TRP A 179 -14.55 5.03 9.18
CA TRP A 179 -14.78 6.30 9.87
C TRP A 179 -16.14 6.34 10.58
N GLU A 180 -17.21 5.87 9.97
CA GLU A 180 -18.55 5.75 10.59
C GLU A 180 -18.52 4.85 11.82
N ASN A 181 -17.81 3.71 11.74
CA ASN A 181 -17.73 2.70 12.79
C ASN A 181 -16.64 2.98 13.85
N ARG A 182 -16.01 4.16 13.83
CA ARG A 182 -14.85 4.46 14.69
C ARG A 182 -15.18 4.68 16.17
N GLU A 183 -16.46 4.82 16.52
CA GLU A 183 -16.92 5.28 17.83
C GLU A 183 -16.22 6.59 18.21
N ASN A 184 -15.48 6.62 19.33
CA ASN A 184 -14.73 7.78 19.82
C ASN A 184 -13.23 7.75 19.44
N LYS A 185 -12.79 6.79 18.62
CA LYS A 185 -11.38 6.63 18.25
C LYS A 185 -10.96 7.71 17.27
N LYS A 186 -9.78 8.30 17.50
CA LYS A 186 -9.20 9.35 16.62
C LYS A 186 -8.62 8.78 15.31
N ARG A 187 -8.30 7.49 15.31
CA ARG A 187 -7.79 6.74 14.15
C ARG A 187 -8.23 5.29 14.26
N VAL A 188 -8.59 4.68 13.14
CA VAL A 188 -8.98 3.26 13.05
C VAL A 188 -8.39 2.64 11.79
N PRO A 189 -8.00 1.35 11.80
CA PRO A 189 -7.61 0.64 10.58
C PRO A 189 -8.76 0.62 9.56
N ILE A 190 -8.42 0.74 8.28
CA ILE A 190 -9.35 0.55 7.18
C ILE A 190 -9.24 -0.90 6.71
N ASN A 191 -10.37 -1.59 6.58
CA ASN A 191 -10.42 -2.88 5.91
C ASN A 191 -10.60 -2.65 4.40
N PRO A 192 -9.62 -2.96 3.53
CA PRO A 192 -9.72 -2.66 2.11
C PRO A 192 -10.88 -3.39 1.40
N LEU A 193 -11.32 -4.52 1.94
CA LEU A 193 -12.46 -5.26 1.42
C LEU A 193 -13.75 -4.43 1.47
N GLU A 194 -13.91 -3.52 2.43
CA GLU A 194 -15.10 -2.65 2.51
C GLU A 194 -15.25 -1.67 1.34
N THR A 195 -14.32 -1.68 0.37
CA THR A 195 -14.50 -1.10 -0.98
C THR A 195 -15.68 -1.74 -1.72
N PHE A 196 -15.98 -3.01 -1.42
CA PHE A 196 -17.07 -3.77 -2.01
C PHE A 196 -18.24 -3.86 -1.02
N PRO A 197 -19.43 -3.29 -1.34
CA PRO A 197 -20.57 -3.31 -0.45
C PRO A 197 -20.96 -4.73 0.00
N GLY A 198 -20.98 -4.96 1.32
CA GLY A 198 -21.44 -6.22 1.90
C GLY A 198 -20.51 -7.43 1.70
N ILE A 199 -19.28 -7.24 1.20
CA ILE A 199 -18.39 -8.35 0.85
C ILE A 199 -18.10 -9.30 2.02
N LEU A 200 -18.06 -8.78 3.26
CA LEU A 200 -17.75 -9.56 4.46
C LEU A 200 -18.83 -10.60 4.80
N SER A 201 -20.07 -10.39 4.37
CA SER A 201 -21.18 -11.33 4.52
C SER A 201 -21.55 -12.05 3.22
N LYS A 202 -20.90 -11.70 2.10
CA LYS A 202 -21.19 -12.23 0.77
C LYS A 202 -20.61 -13.64 0.61
N LYS A 203 -21.44 -14.59 0.20
CA LYS A 203 -21.02 -15.98 -0.08
C LYS A 203 -20.10 -16.02 -1.30
N ALA A 204 -19.17 -16.97 -1.33
CA ALA A 204 -18.18 -17.09 -2.41
C ALA A 204 -18.82 -17.19 -3.81
N LEU A 205 -19.94 -17.92 -3.94
CA LEU A 205 -20.66 -18.09 -5.22
C LEU A 205 -21.29 -16.80 -5.75
N ASP A 206 -21.53 -15.82 -4.88
CA ASP A 206 -22.16 -14.55 -5.26
C ASP A 206 -21.11 -13.47 -5.62
N ARG A 207 -19.82 -13.75 -5.39
CA ARG A 207 -18.74 -12.79 -5.61
C ARG A 207 -18.42 -12.65 -7.09
N THR A 208 -18.15 -11.43 -7.52
CA THR A 208 -17.55 -11.19 -8.84
C THR A 208 -16.12 -11.72 -8.86
N PRO A 209 -15.53 -11.95 -10.04
CA PRO A 209 -14.12 -12.33 -10.14
C PRO A 209 -13.18 -11.35 -9.41
N VAL A 210 -13.42 -10.04 -9.52
CA VAL A 210 -12.62 -9.00 -8.86
C VAL A 210 -12.75 -9.07 -7.34
N GLU A 211 -13.97 -9.23 -6.83
CA GLU A 211 -14.23 -9.39 -5.40
C GLU A 211 -13.54 -10.64 -4.83
N GLU A 212 -13.56 -11.76 -5.56
CA GLU A 212 -12.88 -12.99 -5.13
C GLU A 212 -11.36 -12.84 -5.16
N VAL A 213 -10.80 -12.13 -6.15
CA VAL A 213 -9.37 -11.77 -6.16
C VAL A 213 -9.03 -10.94 -4.91
N ALA A 214 -9.83 -9.93 -4.59
CA ALA A 214 -9.62 -9.09 -3.42
C ALA A 214 -9.69 -9.89 -2.11
N VAL A 215 -10.72 -10.72 -1.94
CA VAL A 215 -10.87 -11.56 -0.74
C VAL A 215 -9.67 -12.49 -0.57
N ARG A 216 -9.24 -13.16 -1.64
CA ARG A 216 -8.05 -14.03 -1.59
C ARG A 216 -6.77 -13.26 -1.29
N TYR A 217 -6.64 -12.05 -1.82
CA TYR A 217 -5.47 -11.23 -1.57
C TYR A 217 -5.38 -10.80 -0.10
N PHE A 218 -6.46 -10.22 0.43
CA PHE A 218 -6.45 -9.62 1.77
C PHE A 218 -6.62 -10.63 2.92
N LEU A 219 -7.16 -11.83 2.67
CA LEU A 219 -7.22 -12.88 3.70
C LEU A 219 -5.91 -13.67 3.88
N ASN A 220 -5.03 -13.64 2.88
CA ASN A 220 -3.76 -14.37 2.88
C ASN A 220 -2.55 -13.46 3.16
N ARG A 221 -2.79 -12.19 3.50
CA ARG A 221 -1.76 -11.18 3.79
C ARG A 221 -1.35 -11.19 5.26
#